data_AF-A0A8R1XMT1-F1
#
_entry.id   AF-A0A8R1XMT1-F1
#
_cell.length_a   1.000
_cell.length_b   1.000
_cell.length_c   1.000
_cell.angle_alpha   90.00
_cell.angle_beta   90.00
_cell.angle_gamma   90.00
#
_symmetry.space_group_name_H-M   'P 1'
#
loop_
_entity.id
_entity.type
_entity.pdbx_description
1 polymer ?
#
loop_
_entity_poly.entity_id
_entity_poly.type
_entity_poly.pdbx_seq_one_letter_code
_entity_poly.pdbx_strand_id
1 'polypeptide(L)'
;MIKYCMEIVAKIGQPIWLGAAIFGTSKNYENVDLSPFDYTNWQNGTRPAYKRSKKCVKISSQNQEWFSDCCYYRPVPYICKKLAGKMGRPYWITATNKTNNINPKFANKKGNTVMKQQEMKKEASDTVLPFLTKTYGSKNDIRKIN
;
A
#
# COMPACT_ATOMS: atom_id res chain seq x y z
N MET A 1 -3.69 12.12 -1.90
CA MET A 1 -2.87 11.03 -2.49
C MET A 1 -2.93 11.07 -4.00
N ILE A 2 -4.11 11.09 -4.61
CA ILE A 2 -4.29 11.12 -6.08
C ILE A 2 -3.41 12.18 -6.76
N LYS A 3 -3.42 13.44 -6.28
CA LYS A 3 -2.55 14.51 -6.81
C LYS A 3 -1.06 14.11 -6.88
N TYR A 4 -0.56 13.51 -5.80
CA TYR A 4 0.82 13.02 -5.74
C TYR A 4 1.08 11.90 -6.74
N CYS A 5 0.15 10.94 -6.87
CA CYS A 5 0.28 9.86 -7.84
C CYS A 5 0.38 10.41 -9.27
N MET A 6 -0.44 11.42 -9.63
CA MET A 6 -0.40 12.03 -10.97
C MET A 6 0.93 12.73 -11.25
N GLU A 7 1.46 13.47 -10.28
CA GLU A 7 2.79 14.10 -10.41
C GLU A 7 3.90 13.06 -10.61
N ILE A 8 3.84 11.94 -9.90
CA ILE A 8 4.82 10.86 -10.04
C ILE A 8 4.68 10.14 -11.39
N VAL A 9 3.46 9.87 -11.83
CA VAL A 9 3.18 9.27 -13.15
C VAL A 9 3.75 10.12 -14.28
N ALA A 10 3.54 11.44 -14.22
CA ALA A 10 4.09 12.38 -15.19
C ALA A 10 5.62 12.39 -15.18
N LYS A 11 6.24 12.32 -13.99
CA LYS A 11 7.71 12.29 -13.85
C LYS A 11 8.35 10.99 -14.34
N ILE A 12 7.71 9.85 -14.08
CA ILE A 12 8.24 8.53 -14.48
C ILE A 12 7.97 8.27 -15.98
N GLY A 13 6.90 8.84 -16.53
CA GLY A 13 6.52 8.63 -17.94
C GLY A 13 5.97 7.23 -18.25
N GLN A 14 5.73 6.41 -17.22
CA GLN A 14 5.19 5.06 -17.35
C GLN A 14 3.91 4.92 -16.53
N PRO A 15 3.00 4.00 -16.92
CA PRO A 15 1.84 3.71 -16.11
C PRO A 15 2.23 3.17 -14.74
N ILE A 16 1.39 3.44 -13.73
CA ILE A 16 1.57 2.88 -12.38
C ILE A 16 0.32 2.16 -11.93
N TRP A 17 0.48 1.16 -11.07
CA TRP A 17 -0.62 0.54 -10.36
C TRP A 17 -0.97 1.40 -9.14
N LEU A 18 -2.24 1.77 -9.02
CA LEU A 18 -2.70 2.68 -7.97
C LEU A 18 -3.06 2.00 -6.65
N GLY A 19 -2.84 0.69 -6.54
CA GLY A 19 -3.22 -0.07 -5.34
C GLY A 19 -4.69 -0.46 -5.31
N ALA A 20 -5.35 -0.60 -6.47
CA ALA A 20 -6.71 -1.10 -6.55
C ALA A 20 -6.84 -2.24 -7.56
N ALA A 21 -7.69 -3.21 -7.25
CA ALA A 21 -8.01 -4.32 -8.14
C ALA A 21 -9.36 -4.96 -7.81
N ILE A 22 -9.79 -5.91 -8.64
CA ILE A 22 -10.89 -6.82 -8.32
C ILE A 22 -10.31 -8.06 -7.63
N PHE A 23 -10.80 -8.39 -6.44
CA PHE A 23 -10.31 -9.51 -5.64
C PHE A 23 -11.31 -10.66 -5.58
N GLY A 24 -10.81 -11.89 -5.45
CA GLY A 24 -11.62 -13.09 -5.32
C GLY A 24 -12.70 -13.22 -6.41
N THR A 25 -13.93 -13.46 -5.95
CA THR A 25 -15.16 -13.58 -6.75
C THR A 25 -15.91 -12.26 -6.92
N SER A 26 -15.42 -11.16 -6.35
CA SER A 26 -16.07 -9.85 -6.50
C SER A 26 -16.02 -9.38 -7.96
N LYS A 27 -16.94 -8.49 -8.33
CA LYS A 27 -16.94 -7.77 -9.62
C LYS A 27 -16.64 -6.29 -9.46
N ASN A 28 -16.39 -5.86 -8.22
CA ASN A 28 -16.15 -4.48 -7.84
C ASN A 28 -14.65 -4.25 -7.67
N TYR A 29 -14.21 -3.01 -7.90
CA TYR A 29 -12.83 -2.63 -7.58
C TYR A 29 -12.79 -2.27 -6.10
N GLU A 30 -11.72 -2.70 -5.45
CA GLU A 30 -11.45 -2.47 -4.04
C GLU A 30 -10.00 -1.96 -3.92
N ASN A 31 -9.77 -1.03 -3.00
CA ASN A 31 -8.41 -0.62 -2.66
C ASN A 31 -7.73 -1.71 -1.82
N VAL A 32 -6.44 -1.92 -2.01
CA VAL A 32 -5.68 -2.95 -1.26
C VAL A 32 -5.59 -2.68 0.24
N ASP A 33 -5.72 -1.41 0.63
CA ASP A 33 -5.76 -0.95 2.03
C ASP A 33 -7.18 -0.98 2.63
N LEU A 34 -8.17 -1.45 1.86
CA LEU A 34 -9.60 -1.50 2.18
C LEU A 34 -10.23 -0.16 2.53
N SER A 35 -9.57 0.93 2.17
CA SER A 35 -10.27 2.21 2.12
C SER A 35 -11.41 2.15 1.10
N PRO A 36 -12.48 2.93 1.29
CA PRO A 36 -13.57 3.01 0.32
C PRO A 36 -13.05 3.31 -1.09
N PHE A 37 -13.55 2.60 -2.09
CA PHE A 37 -13.29 2.87 -3.50
C PHE A 37 -14.32 3.88 -4.02
N ASP A 38 -14.22 5.13 -3.57
CA ASP A 38 -15.24 6.18 -3.74
C ASP A 38 -14.90 7.26 -4.79
N TYR A 39 -13.64 7.33 -5.21
CA TYR A 39 -13.17 8.21 -6.27
C TYR A 39 -12.68 7.41 -7.47
N THR A 40 -13.05 7.83 -8.68
CA THR A 40 -12.55 7.22 -9.92
C THR A 40 -12.31 8.24 -11.02
N ASN A 41 -11.34 7.96 -11.89
CA ASN A 41 -11.05 8.78 -13.07
C ASN A 41 -10.83 7.89 -14.31
N TRP A 42 -11.85 7.12 -14.71
CA TRP A 42 -11.73 6.16 -15.80
C TRP A 42 -11.51 6.83 -17.15
N GLN A 43 -10.71 6.18 -17.99
CA GLN A 43 -10.60 6.53 -19.40
C GLN A 43 -11.98 6.49 -20.07
N ASN A 44 -12.29 7.52 -20.86
CA ASN A 44 -13.60 7.76 -21.47
C ASN A 44 -14.74 8.02 -20.45
N GLY A 45 -14.40 8.39 -19.20
CA GLY A 45 -15.36 8.72 -18.15
C GLY A 45 -16.22 7.56 -17.63
N THR A 46 -15.98 6.33 -18.10
CA THR A 46 -16.83 5.17 -17.78
C THR A 46 -16.01 3.99 -17.27
N ARG A 47 -16.51 3.31 -16.24
CA ARG A 47 -15.89 2.09 -15.70
C ARG A 47 -15.72 1.04 -16.81
N PRO A 48 -14.54 0.43 -16.96
CA PRO A 48 -14.33 -0.59 -17.97
C PRO A 48 -15.15 -1.84 -17.67
N ALA A 49 -15.61 -2.51 -18.74
CA ALA A 49 -16.30 -3.79 -18.63
C ALA A 49 -15.42 -4.83 -17.92
N TYR A 50 -16.05 -5.67 -17.10
CA TYR A 50 -15.37 -6.72 -16.35
C TYR A 50 -14.67 -7.70 -17.32
N LYS A 51 -13.36 -7.90 -17.10
CA LYS A 51 -12.58 -8.92 -17.81
C LYS A 51 -11.74 -9.69 -16.80
N ARG A 52 -11.87 -11.02 -16.80
CA ARG A 52 -11.17 -11.90 -15.84
C ARG A 52 -9.65 -11.71 -15.83
N SER A 53 -9.06 -11.37 -16.97
CA SER A 53 -7.62 -11.13 -17.13
C SER A 53 -7.17 -9.71 -16.74
N LYS A 54 -8.08 -8.72 -16.67
CA LYS A 54 -7.76 -7.31 -16.42
C LYS A 54 -8.39 -6.82 -15.12
N LYS A 55 -7.78 -7.22 -14.01
CA LYS A 55 -8.29 -6.94 -12.66
C LYS A 55 -7.64 -5.74 -11.99
N CYS A 56 -6.45 -5.32 -12.40
CA CYS A 56 -5.71 -4.24 -11.73
C CYS A 56 -6.02 -2.88 -12.36
N VAL A 57 -6.08 -1.85 -11.53
CA VAL A 57 -6.32 -0.48 -11.99
C VAL A 57 -5.01 0.28 -12.10
N LYS A 58 -4.70 0.76 -13.31
CA LYS A 58 -3.48 1.51 -13.59
C LYS A 58 -3.82 2.93 -14.04
N ILE A 59 -2.91 3.86 -13.75
CA ILE A 59 -2.99 5.24 -14.24
C ILE A 59 -2.10 5.34 -15.48
N SER A 60 -2.64 5.89 -16.56
CA SER A 60 -1.90 6.14 -17.80
C SER A 60 -0.96 7.34 -17.63
N SER A 61 0.29 7.20 -18.12
CA SER A 61 1.23 8.32 -18.15
C SER A 61 0.91 9.40 -19.17
N GLN A 62 0.08 9.08 -20.17
CA GLN A 62 -0.22 10.00 -21.26
C GLN A 62 -1.33 10.99 -20.91
N ASN A 63 -2.38 10.53 -20.23
CA ASN A 63 -3.58 11.33 -19.97
C ASN A 63 -4.02 11.31 -18.50
N GLN A 64 -3.29 10.63 -17.61
CA GLN A 64 -3.59 10.55 -16.17
C GLN A 64 -4.96 9.92 -15.85
N GLU A 65 -5.56 9.24 -16.81
CA GLU A 65 -6.80 8.49 -16.63
C GLU A 65 -6.52 7.04 -16.24
N TRP A 66 -7.55 6.40 -15.69
CA TRP A 66 -7.48 5.06 -15.16
C TRP A 66 -7.92 4.06 -16.22
N PHE A 67 -7.21 2.94 -16.29
CA PHE A 67 -7.57 1.83 -17.15
C PHE A 67 -7.41 0.51 -16.41
N SER A 68 -8.17 -0.50 -16.82
CA SER A 68 -8.03 -1.85 -16.30
C SER A 68 -7.01 -2.64 -17.09
N ASP A 69 -6.14 -3.36 -16.39
CA ASP A 69 -5.08 -4.14 -17.01
C ASP A 69 -4.72 -5.41 -16.23
N CYS A 70 -3.97 -6.29 -16.89
CA CYS A 70 -3.35 -7.46 -16.31
C CYS A 70 -2.46 -7.06 -15.13
N CYS A 71 -2.64 -7.74 -14.00
CA CYS A 71 -1.85 -7.53 -12.79
C CYS A 71 -0.41 -8.05 -12.96
N TYR A 72 -0.27 -9.27 -13.49
CA TYR A 72 1.01 -9.99 -13.50
C TYR A 72 1.76 -9.90 -14.84
N TYR A 73 1.05 -10.02 -15.97
CA TYR A 73 1.70 -10.08 -17.29
C TYR A 73 2.26 -8.75 -17.78
N ARG A 74 1.91 -7.63 -17.14
CA ARG A 74 2.41 -6.30 -17.45
C ARG A 74 2.71 -5.56 -16.16
N PRO A 75 3.73 -5.98 -15.38
CA PRO A 75 4.03 -5.35 -14.10
C PRO A 75 4.40 -3.88 -14.32
N VAL A 76 3.98 -3.04 -13.38
CA VAL A 76 4.25 -1.61 -13.38
C VAL A 76 4.63 -1.17 -11.96
N PRO A 77 5.33 -0.04 -11.79
CA PRO A 77 5.59 0.51 -10.47
C PRO A 77 4.31 0.80 -9.69
N TYR A 78 4.42 0.90 -8.37
CA TYR A 78 3.33 1.29 -7.47
C TYR A 78 3.85 2.24 -6.39
N ILE A 79 2.94 2.99 -5.78
CA ILE A 79 3.26 3.99 -4.75
C ILE A 79 2.60 3.58 -3.44
N CYS A 80 3.39 3.51 -2.37
CA CYS A 80 2.88 3.24 -1.03
C CYS A 80 2.54 4.53 -0.28
N LYS A 81 1.40 4.55 0.39
CA LYS A 81 1.08 5.58 1.40
C LYS A 81 1.76 5.21 2.72
N LYS A 82 2.40 6.18 3.36
CA LYS A 82 2.86 6.07 4.74
C LYS A 82 2.19 7.13 5.60
N LEU A 83 1.83 6.78 6.83
CA LEU A 83 1.35 7.77 7.81
C LEU A 83 2.51 8.70 8.19
N ALA A 84 2.32 9.99 8.00
CA ALA A 84 3.25 11.00 8.51
C ALA A 84 3.31 10.91 10.04
N GLY A 85 4.51 10.92 10.61
CA GLY A 85 4.74 11.01 12.07
C GLY A 85 4.48 9.74 12.90
N LYS A 86 3.56 8.84 12.53
CA LYS A 86 3.24 7.64 13.34
C LYS A 86 4.25 6.52 13.22
N MET A 87 4.74 6.29 12.02
CA MET A 87 5.92 5.48 11.83
C MET A 87 7.04 6.51 11.80
N GLY A 88 7.49 6.89 13.00
CA GLY A 88 8.71 7.66 13.19
C GLY A 88 9.76 7.12 12.22
N ARG A 89 10.72 7.97 11.83
CA ARG A 89 11.95 7.48 11.19
C ARG A 89 12.30 6.14 11.86
N PRO A 90 12.66 5.06 11.15
CA PRO A 90 13.37 3.97 11.83
C PRO A 90 14.56 4.66 12.49
N TYR A 91 14.34 5.05 13.74
CA TYR A 91 15.17 5.96 14.49
C TYR A 91 15.98 4.97 15.26
N TRP A 92 17.19 4.74 14.74
CA TRP A 92 18.26 4.22 15.55
C TRP A 92 18.38 5.19 16.74
N ILE A 93 17.82 4.80 17.88
CA ILE A 93 17.96 5.56 19.11
C ILE A 93 19.40 5.40 19.56
N THR A 94 20.29 6.27 19.09
CA THR A 94 21.54 6.49 19.81
C THR A 94 21.16 7.23 21.08
N ALA A 95 20.92 6.48 22.15
CA ALA A 95 20.65 7.04 23.47
C ALA A 95 21.93 7.72 23.98
N THR A 96 22.19 8.96 23.58
CA THR A 96 23.10 9.83 24.32
C THR A 96 22.31 10.32 25.52
N ASN A 97 22.64 9.81 26.70
CA ASN A 97 22.10 10.16 28.01
C ASN A 97 21.63 11.62 28.11
N LYS A 98 20.33 11.85 27.93
CA LYS A 98 19.65 12.96 28.61
C LYS A 98 18.41 12.38 29.26
N THR A 99 18.65 11.80 30.43
CA THR A 99 17.71 11.71 31.53
C THR A 99 16.86 12.98 31.55
N ASN A 100 15.57 12.89 31.20
CA ASN A 100 14.48 13.79 31.61
C ASN A 100 13.18 13.30 30.95
N ASN A 101 12.38 12.56 31.73
CA ASN A 101 10.92 12.41 31.59
C ASN A 101 10.37 12.03 30.20
N ILE A 102 10.57 10.76 29.83
CA ILE A 102 9.82 10.10 28.75
C ILE A 102 8.37 9.88 29.23
N ASN A 103 7.38 10.48 28.55
CA ASN A 103 6.01 9.98 28.55
C ASN A 103 5.91 8.85 27.50
N PRO A 104 5.74 7.57 27.91
CA PRO A 104 5.91 6.42 27.04
C PRO A 104 4.55 5.91 26.50
N LYS A 105 4.33 6.03 25.19
CA LYS A 105 3.38 5.14 24.50
C LYS A 105 3.94 4.39 23.29
N PHE A 106 5.24 4.52 23.03
CA PHE A 106 5.94 3.82 21.94
C PHE A 106 7.30 3.24 22.36
N ALA A 107 7.53 3.03 23.67
CA ALA A 107 8.59 2.13 24.10
C ALA A 107 8.14 0.69 23.78
N ASN A 108 8.96 -0.10 23.09
CA ASN A 108 8.64 -1.51 22.83
C ASN A 108 8.39 -2.23 24.17
N LYS A 109 7.55 -3.27 24.19
CA LYS A 109 7.21 -4.03 25.41
C LYS A 109 8.43 -4.59 26.16
N LYS A 110 9.60 -4.66 25.53
CA LYS A 110 10.81 -5.16 26.16
C LYS A 110 11.69 -4.07 26.78
N GLY A 111 11.38 -2.79 26.64
CA GLY A 111 12.24 -1.72 27.15
C GLY A 111 13.65 -1.71 26.52
N ASN A 112 13.83 -2.43 25.41
CA ASN A 112 15.10 -2.52 24.71
C ASN A 112 15.21 -1.30 23.80
N THR A 113 16.24 -0.49 23.99
CA THR A 113 16.41 0.80 23.33
C THR A 113 16.68 0.73 21.82
N VAL A 114 16.93 -0.46 21.27
CA VAL A 114 17.17 -0.66 19.83
C VAL A 114 16.38 -1.89 19.34
N MET A 115 15.33 -1.66 18.54
CA MET A 115 14.68 -2.73 17.77
C MET A 115 15.59 -3.09 16.59
N LYS A 116 15.97 -4.35 16.45
CA LYS A 116 16.69 -4.80 15.24
C LYS A 116 15.76 -4.64 14.04
N GLN A 117 16.30 -4.33 12.85
CA GLN A 117 15.49 -4.13 11.64
C GLN A 117 14.54 -5.30 11.33
N GLN A 118 14.92 -6.53 11.68
CA GLN A 118 14.09 -7.73 11.55
C GLN A 118 12.87 -7.70 12.49
N GLU A 119 13.03 -7.20 13.72
CA GLU A 119 11.94 -7.06 14.68
C GLU A 119 10.94 -6.01 14.22
N MET A 120 11.42 -4.91 13.63
CA MET A 120 10.56 -3.89 13.01
C MET A 120 9.76 -4.46 11.84
N LYS A 121 10.41 -5.23 10.97
CA LYS A 121 9.72 -5.93 9.86
C LYS A 121 8.69 -6.92 10.40
N LYS A 122 9.02 -7.63 11.48
CA LYS A 122 8.12 -8.58 12.13
C LYS A 122 6.91 -7.88 12.75
N GLU A 123 7.09 -6.78 13.47
CA GLU A 123 5.99 -6.01 14.08
C GLU A 123 5.07 -5.40 13.01
N ALA A 124 5.63 -4.86 11.92
CA ALA A 124 4.84 -4.40 10.79
C ALA A 124 4.05 -5.54 10.13
N SER A 125 4.68 -6.71 9.94
CA SER A 125 4.02 -7.92 9.45
C SER A 125 2.91 -8.38 10.39
N ASP A 126 3.16 -8.44 11.70
CA ASP A 126 2.19 -8.90 12.70
C ASP A 126 0.98 -7.96 12.83
N THR A 127 1.18 -6.66 12.54
CA THR A 127 0.10 -5.67 12.51
C THR A 127 -0.79 -5.82 11.27
N VAL A 128 -0.19 -6.14 10.12
CA VAL A 128 -0.89 -6.17 8.82
C VAL A 128 -1.47 -7.57 8.51
N LEU A 129 -0.84 -8.64 9.01
CA LEU A 129 -1.21 -10.01 8.67
C LEU A 129 -2.63 -10.41 9.12
N PRO A 130 -3.12 -10.10 10.32
CA PRO A 130 -4.49 -10.43 10.73
C PRO A 130 -5.54 -9.81 9.79
N PHE A 131 -5.27 -8.56 9.36
CA PHE A 131 -6.10 -7.86 8.39
C PHE A 131 -6.06 -8.56 7.03
N LEU A 132 -4.87 -8.83 6.48
CA LEU A 132 -4.74 -9.52 5.20
C LEU A 132 -5.39 -10.91 5.20
N THR A 133 -5.29 -11.65 6.31
CA THR A 133 -5.87 -13.00 6.43
C THR A 133 -7.40 -12.93 6.49
N LYS A 134 -7.97 -11.91 7.13
CA LYS A 134 -9.42 -11.67 7.16
C LYS A 134 -9.95 -11.35 5.76
N THR A 135 -9.19 -10.62 4.95
CA THR A 135 -9.70 -10.09 3.67
C THR A 135 -9.39 -10.95 2.45
N TYR A 136 -8.18 -11.50 2.36
CA TYR A 136 -7.76 -12.34 1.25
C TYR A 136 -7.85 -13.84 1.58
N GLY A 137 -8.20 -14.18 2.82
CA GLY A 137 -8.25 -15.57 3.27
C GLY A 137 -6.84 -16.16 3.50
N SER A 138 -6.56 -17.26 2.82
CA SER A 138 -5.36 -18.08 3.08
C SER A 138 -4.04 -17.32 2.83
N LYS A 139 -3.00 -17.65 3.60
CA LYS A 139 -1.62 -17.17 3.41
C LYS A 139 -1.12 -17.31 1.96
N ASN A 140 -1.64 -18.27 1.21
CA ASN A 140 -1.26 -18.47 -0.21
C ASN A 140 -1.75 -17.34 -1.12
N ASP A 141 -2.86 -16.69 -0.81
CA ASP A 141 -3.35 -15.55 -1.57
C ASP A 141 -2.60 -14.26 -1.18
N ILE A 142 -2.14 -14.16 0.06
CA ILE A 142 -1.25 -13.07 0.53
C ILE A 142 0.10 -13.10 -0.20
N ARG A 143 0.66 -14.30 -0.44
CA ARG A 143 1.93 -14.45 -1.19
C ARG A 143 1.87 -13.93 -2.62
N LYS A 144 0.68 -13.74 -3.19
CA LYS A 144 0.53 -13.16 -4.53
C LYS A 144 0.62 -11.63 -4.53
N ILE A 145 0.67 -11.00 -3.35
CA ILE A 145 0.72 -9.54 -3.17
C ILE A 145 2.17 -9.05 -2.96
N ASN A 146 3.05 -9.88 -2.39
CA ASN A 146 4.48 -9.58 -2.23
C ASN A 146 5.29 -10.03 -3.45
#